data_AF-A0A925SCK9-F1
#
_entry.id   AF-A0A925SCK9-F1
#
_cell.length_a   1.000
_cell.length_b   1.000
_cell.length_c   1.000
_cell.angle_alpha   90.00
_cell.angle_beta   90.00
_cell.angle_gamma   90.00
#
_symmetry.space_group_name_H-M   'P 1'
#
loop_
_entity.id
_entity.type
_entity.pdbx_description
1 polymer ?
#
loop_
_entity_poly.entity_id
_entity_poly.type
_entity_poly.pdbx_seq_one_letter_code
_entity_poly.pdbx_strand_id
1 'polypeptide(L)'
;MKRIFAFVLMAVVGTVLAADNDGFVPLFNGRDLTGWINANCAPETWSVRDGMIHCTGQPTGALRTSKQYENFILEVEWRHLRSGGNSGVFIWGTPIAAPGVPFLRGIEVQVLDHGYAEQYEKQNGKRSDWFTTHGDVFPIHGATMKPFGRHSGNRSFPSEERSKRSPEWNHYRIVCTNGVVRLEVNGKEVSGGEDCDYRKGYLALESEGAPVEFRNLRIKELPSSGTAPEFTAPLDQGWRGLFTGLDFRGWKTNAATMARWRVVGERILLKDGEAEAGATLWTDEDFGDAELILDCRPTKQADGKQVAQPTVQLRGVGGKGFEVKLEGAVPGNYQRFIVTVKGREIVVKCNDKETQRFDLPPIAPARGAIGLRDGGQGMELMNLYVRDL
;
A
#
# COMPACT_ATOMS: atom_id res chain seq x y z
N MET A 1 -56.26 1.33 -11.52
CA MET A 1 -55.51 1.87 -10.36
C MET A 1 -54.01 1.71 -10.63
N LYS A 2 -53.30 2.79 -10.93
CA LYS A 2 -51.84 2.77 -11.13
C LYS A 2 -51.17 2.97 -9.77
N ARG A 3 -50.37 2.01 -9.33
CA ARG A 3 -49.58 2.11 -8.08
C ARG A 3 -48.33 2.93 -8.37
N ILE A 4 -48.22 4.09 -7.71
CA ILE A 4 -47.03 4.94 -7.75
C ILE A 4 -46.10 4.43 -6.64
N PHE A 5 -44.91 3.94 -7.01
CA PHE A 5 -43.82 3.69 -6.06
C PHE A 5 -43.10 5.01 -5.80
N ALA A 6 -43.19 5.51 -4.56
CA ALA A 6 -42.40 6.64 -4.11
C ALA A 6 -40.97 6.14 -3.77
N PHE A 7 -39.99 6.59 -4.55
CA PHE A 7 -38.57 6.46 -4.20
C PHE A 7 -38.25 7.47 -3.09
N VAL A 8 -37.93 6.98 -1.89
CA VAL A 8 -37.37 7.81 -0.82
C VAL A 8 -35.88 7.97 -1.10
N LEU A 9 -35.48 9.17 -1.53
CA LEU A 9 -34.09 9.58 -1.65
C LEU A 9 -33.54 9.83 -0.24
N MET A 10 -32.78 8.89 0.33
CA MET A 10 -31.98 9.18 1.54
C MET A 10 -30.85 10.13 1.14
N ALA A 11 -30.94 11.39 1.57
CA ALA A 11 -29.81 12.30 1.51
C ALA A 11 -28.76 11.86 2.56
N VAL A 12 -27.59 11.43 2.10
CA VAL A 12 -26.42 11.27 2.96
C VAL A 12 -25.91 12.67 3.31
N VAL A 13 -26.29 13.18 4.48
CA VAL A 13 -25.75 14.43 5.01
C VAL A 13 -24.34 14.14 5.51
N GLY A 14 -23.32 14.42 4.67
CA GLY A 14 -21.94 14.42 5.11
C GLY A 14 -21.73 15.52 6.16
N THR A 15 -21.32 15.16 7.38
CA THR A 15 -20.92 16.13 8.39
C THR A 15 -19.66 16.86 7.92
N VAL A 16 -19.81 18.13 7.54
CA VAL A 16 -18.67 19.03 7.31
C VAL A 16 -18.04 19.32 8.66
N LEU A 17 -16.82 18.82 8.91
CA LEU A 17 -16.06 19.18 10.09
C LEU A 17 -15.63 20.64 9.95
N ALA A 18 -16.02 21.48 10.90
CA ALA A 18 -15.70 22.90 10.88
C ALA A 18 -14.20 23.13 11.10
N ALA A 19 -13.65 24.13 10.41
CA ALA A 19 -12.27 24.57 10.63
C ALA A 19 -12.15 25.26 12.00
N ASP A 20 -10.98 25.10 12.64
CA ASP A 20 -10.62 25.90 13.81
C ASP A 20 -10.24 27.35 13.41
N ASN A 21 -9.95 28.18 14.41
CA ASN A 21 -9.62 29.60 14.20
C ASN A 21 -8.35 29.81 13.34
N ASP A 22 -7.50 28.79 13.23
CA ASP A 22 -6.27 28.82 12.44
C ASP A 22 -6.46 28.24 11.04
N GLY A 23 -7.68 27.80 10.71
CA GLY A 23 -8.07 27.24 9.41
C GLY A 23 -7.75 25.76 9.25
N PHE A 24 -7.47 25.04 10.34
CA PHE A 24 -7.29 23.59 10.31
C PHE A 24 -8.63 22.87 10.41
N VAL A 25 -8.82 21.84 9.60
CA VAL A 25 -9.90 20.86 9.75
C VAL A 25 -9.34 19.53 10.26
N PRO A 26 -10.09 18.77 11.07
CA PRO A 26 -9.66 17.44 11.45
C PRO A 26 -9.53 16.54 10.22
N LEU A 27 -8.35 15.90 10.07
CA LEU A 27 -8.12 14.87 9.06
C LEU A 27 -8.58 13.49 9.57
N PHE A 28 -8.57 13.31 10.88
CA PHE A 28 -9.16 12.17 11.58
C PHE A 28 -10.30 12.63 12.47
N ASN A 29 -11.43 11.90 12.45
CA ASN A 29 -12.66 12.31 13.14
C ASN A 29 -12.73 11.87 14.62
N GLY A 30 -11.74 11.10 15.11
CA GLY A 30 -11.69 10.62 16.49
C GLY A 30 -12.62 9.46 16.83
N ARG A 31 -13.38 8.93 15.87
CA ARG A 31 -14.43 7.91 16.10
C ARG A 31 -14.24 6.66 15.26
N ASP A 32 -13.96 6.84 13.97
CA ASP A 32 -13.80 5.76 13.01
C ASP A 32 -12.85 6.17 11.88
N LEU A 33 -12.56 5.22 10.98
CA LEU A 33 -11.66 5.44 9.85
C LEU A 33 -12.38 6.01 8.62
N THR A 34 -13.53 6.68 8.78
CA THR A 34 -14.19 7.35 7.65
C THR A 34 -13.25 8.39 7.05
N GLY A 35 -13.12 8.37 5.72
CA GLY A 35 -12.14 9.21 5.00
C GLY A 35 -10.76 8.58 4.86
N TRP A 36 -10.56 7.37 5.39
CA TRP A 36 -9.35 6.58 5.27
C TRP A 36 -9.62 5.25 4.54
N ILE A 37 -8.63 4.78 3.79
CA ILE A 37 -8.65 3.54 3.03
C ILE A 37 -7.41 2.74 3.38
N ASN A 38 -7.64 1.50 3.80
CA ASN A 38 -6.59 0.53 4.05
C ASN A 38 -5.95 0.12 2.71
N ALA A 39 -4.63 0.25 2.62
CA ALA A 39 -3.83 -0.14 1.48
C ALA A 39 -2.80 -1.17 1.91
N ASN A 40 -3.01 -2.43 1.49
CA ASN A 40 -2.09 -3.55 1.71
C ASN A 40 -1.94 -4.02 3.18
N CYS A 41 -2.93 -3.76 4.04
CA CYS A 41 -2.95 -4.29 5.40
C CYS A 41 -4.13 -5.22 5.66
N ALA A 42 -4.01 -6.06 6.69
CA ALA A 42 -5.12 -6.84 7.20
C ALA A 42 -6.20 -5.92 7.83
N PRO A 43 -7.47 -6.36 7.91
CA PRO A 43 -8.55 -5.54 8.48
C PRO A 43 -8.27 -5.07 9.91
N GLU A 44 -7.58 -5.88 10.71
CA GLU A 44 -7.26 -5.60 12.11
C GLU A 44 -6.00 -4.75 12.32
N THR A 45 -5.24 -4.45 11.26
CA THR A 45 -4.00 -3.66 11.37
C THR A 45 -4.27 -2.25 11.87
N TRP A 46 -5.40 -1.68 11.47
CA TRP A 46 -5.81 -0.31 11.80
C TRP A 46 -7.11 -0.33 12.62
N SER A 47 -7.12 0.36 13.76
CA SER A 47 -8.30 0.49 14.60
C SER A 47 -8.37 1.87 15.25
N VAL A 48 -9.54 2.25 15.75
CA VAL A 48 -9.71 3.47 16.56
C VAL A 48 -9.89 3.09 18.02
N ARG A 49 -9.09 3.68 18.90
CA ARG A 49 -9.14 3.48 20.36
C ARG A 49 -8.90 4.81 21.05
N ASP A 50 -9.73 5.16 22.03
CA ASP A 50 -9.58 6.37 22.85
C ASP A 50 -9.38 7.67 22.04
N GLY A 51 -10.07 7.78 20.89
CA GLY A 51 -9.95 8.95 20.01
C GLY A 51 -8.66 9.00 19.19
N MET A 52 -7.94 7.88 19.07
CA MET A 52 -6.66 7.77 18.36
C MET A 52 -6.71 6.66 17.30
N ILE A 53 -5.92 6.81 16.25
CA ILE A 53 -5.65 5.73 15.31
C ILE A 53 -4.56 4.84 15.92
N HIS A 54 -4.84 3.55 16.05
CA HIS A 54 -3.89 2.54 16.50
C HIS A 54 -3.53 1.61 15.34
N CYS A 55 -2.23 1.47 15.10
CA CYS A 55 -1.65 0.53 14.14
C CYS A 55 -0.94 -0.62 14.86
N THR A 56 -1.10 -1.85 14.37
CA THR A 56 -0.37 -3.02 14.91
C THR A 56 1.08 -3.10 14.43
N GLY A 57 1.41 -2.44 13.31
CA GLY A 57 2.67 -2.59 12.59
C GLY A 57 2.76 -3.86 11.73
N GLN A 58 1.68 -4.65 11.62
CA GLN A 58 1.68 -5.92 10.88
C GLN A 58 0.37 -6.10 10.10
N PRO A 59 0.42 -6.44 8.80
CA PRO A 59 1.62 -6.53 7.96
C PRO A 59 2.17 -5.14 7.62
N THR A 60 3.25 -5.08 6.86
CA THR A 60 3.70 -3.83 6.25
C THR A 60 2.68 -3.30 5.24
N GLY A 61 2.37 -2.01 5.29
CA GLY A 61 1.42 -1.37 4.39
C GLY A 61 1.03 0.03 4.87
N ALA A 62 -0.13 0.53 4.46
CA ALA A 62 -0.54 1.91 4.79
C ALA A 62 -2.04 2.08 5.03
N LEU A 63 -2.39 3.09 5.82
CA LEU A 63 -3.73 3.67 5.89
C LEU A 63 -3.68 5.05 5.24
N ARG A 64 -4.28 5.18 4.05
CA ARG A 64 -4.25 6.42 3.28
C ARG A 64 -5.57 7.18 3.33
N THR A 65 -5.51 8.46 3.05
CA THR A 65 -6.68 9.32 2.85
C THR A 65 -7.48 8.91 1.60
N SER A 66 -8.78 9.21 1.59
CA SER A 66 -9.67 8.90 0.45
C SER A 66 -9.52 9.88 -0.72
N LYS A 67 -9.00 11.10 -0.46
CA LYS A 67 -8.76 12.13 -1.47
C LYS A 67 -7.29 12.55 -1.49
N GLN A 68 -6.88 13.16 -2.60
CA GLN A 68 -5.56 13.74 -2.75
C GLN A 68 -5.50 15.17 -2.19
N TYR A 69 -4.32 15.56 -1.72
CA TYR A 69 -3.98 16.89 -1.25
C TYR A 69 -2.80 17.44 -2.04
N GLU A 70 -2.83 18.74 -2.34
CA GLU A 70 -1.76 19.44 -3.06
C GLU A 70 -0.88 20.23 -2.08
N ASN A 71 -1.25 21.48 -1.82
CA ASN A 71 -0.56 22.36 -0.89
C ASN A 71 -1.28 22.31 0.46
N PHE A 72 -0.56 22.07 1.53
CA PHE A 72 -1.16 21.94 2.85
C PHE A 72 -0.16 22.16 3.99
N ILE A 73 -0.72 22.38 5.17
CA ILE A 73 -0.03 22.17 6.45
C ILE A 73 -0.72 21.00 7.13
N LEU A 74 0.03 19.93 7.42
CA LEU A 74 -0.44 18.77 8.17
C LEU A 74 0.19 18.83 9.57
N GLU A 75 -0.64 18.65 10.59
CA GLU A 75 -0.16 18.38 11.94
C GLU A 75 -0.61 17.00 12.38
N VAL A 76 0.30 16.28 13.04
CA VAL A 76 0.06 14.95 13.57
C VAL A 76 0.91 14.74 14.82
N GLU A 77 0.31 14.16 15.85
CA GLU A 77 1.05 13.60 16.97
C GLU A 77 1.17 12.09 16.82
N TRP A 78 2.35 11.55 17.12
CA TRP A 78 2.62 10.12 17.05
C TRP A 78 3.41 9.64 18.27
N ARG A 79 3.26 8.36 18.59
CA ARG A 79 4.14 7.64 19.52
C ARG A 79 4.25 6.16 19.14
N HIS A 80 5.42 5.59 19.33
CA HIS A 80 5.56 4.13 19.34
C HIS A 80 5.19 3.57 20.71
N LEU A 81 4.57 2.39 20.72
CA LEU A 81 4.27 1.66 21.96
C LEU A 81 5.37 0.68 22.35
N ARG A 82 6.42 0.57 21.53
CA ARG A 82 7.59 -0.28 21.76
C ARG A 82 8.85 0.46 21.37
N SER A 83 9.93 0.21 22.11
CA SER A 83 11.26 0.69 21.75
C SER A 83 11.75 0.01 20.46
N GLY A 84 12.37 0.79 19.58
CA GLY A 84 12.80 0.40 18.24
C GLY A 84 11.67 0.23 17.23
N GLY A 85 10.51 0.87 17.47
CA GLY A 85 9.44 0.89 16.48
C GLY A 85 9.78 1.72 15.24
N ASN A 86 9.22 1.30 14.11
CA ASN A 86 9.30 1.97 12.82
C ASN A 86 7.89 2.21 12.24
N SER A 87 7.73 3.30 11.51
CA SER A 87 6.55 3.77 10.81
C SER A 87 6.94 5.04 10.01
N GLY A 88 5.95 5.72 9.46
CA GLY A 88 6.12 6.86 8.58
C GLY A 88 4.80 7.56 8.31
N VAL A 89 4.91 8.82 7.91
CA VAL A 89 3.83 9.60 7.31
C VAL A 89 4.19 9.83 5.86
N PHE A 90 3.41 9.27 4.94
CA PHE A 90 3.61 9.46 3.52
C PHE A 90 2.83 10.68 3.04
N ILE A 91 3.48 11.49 2.22
CA ILE A 91 2.86 12.63 1.54
C ILE A 91 2.95 12.43 0.03
N TRP A 92 1.94 12.98 -0.67
CA TRP A 92 1.80 12.88 -2.12
C TRP A 92 1.94 11.45 -2.67
N GLY A 93 1.43 10.46 -1.91
CA GLY A 93 1.56 9.05 -2.22
C GLY A 93 0.62 8.54 -3.31
N THR A 94 0.94 7.37 -3.88
CA THR A 94 0.08 6.61 -4.80
C THR A 94 -1.08 5.90 -4.08
N PRO A 95 -2.19 5.55 -4.77
CA PRO A 95 -3.36 4.95 -4.11
C PRO A 95 -3.17 3.48 -3.67
N ILE A 96 -2.22 2.78 -4.28
CA ILE A 96 -1.85 1.38 -4.00
C ILE A 96 -0.32 1.25 -3.91
N ALA A 97 0.13 0.11 -3.36
CA ALA A 97 1.55 -0.18 -3.22
C ALA A 97 2.30 -0.16 -4.56
N ALA A 98 3.56 0.29 -4.51
CA ALA A 98 4.46 0.26 -5.66
C ALA A 98 4.82 -1.20 -6.03
N PRO A 99 5.18 -1.47 -7.29
CA PRO A 99 5.50 -2.84 -7.73
C PRO A 99 6.57 -3.52 -6.88
N GLY A 100 6.28 -4.72 -6.38
CA GLY A 100 7.24 -5.59 -5.69
C GLY A 100 7.64 -5.15 -4.28
N VAL A 101 6.95 -4.17 -3.70
CA VAL A 101 7.16 -3.67 -2.33
C VAL A 101 5.82 -3.43 -1.64
N PRO A 102 5.71 -3.57 -0.30
CA PRO A 102 4.42 -3.41 0.38
C PRO A 102 4.00 -1.94 0.57
N PHE A 103 4.90 -1.00 0.29
CA PHE A 103 4.73 0.43 0.52
C PHE A 103 4.13 1.16 -0.68
N LEU A 104 3.49 2.30 -0.41
CA LEU A 104 3.10 3.26 -1.45
C LEU A 104 4.35 3.93 -2.03
N ARG A 105 4.27 4.45 -3.26
CA ARG A 105 5.26 5.41 -3.76
C ARG A 105 4.90 6.80 -3.25
N GLY A 106 5.88 7.58 -2.79
CA GLY A 106 5.65 8.95 -2.31
C GLY A 106 6.89 9.55 -1.64
N ILE A 107 6.71 10.63 -0.88
CA ILE A 107 7.73 11.11 0.06
C ILE A 107 7.35 10.62 1.45
N GLU A 108 8.32 10.04 2.15
CA GLU A 108 8.17 9.59 3.52
C GLU A 108 8.77 10.62 4.49
N VAL A 109 7.98 10.96 5.50
CA VAL A 109 8.42 11.62 6.72
C VAL A 109 8.54 10.53 7.80
N GLN A 110 9.77 10.17 8.16
CA GLN A 110 10.05 9.02 9.01
C GLN A 110 9.43 9.16 10.40
N VAL A 111 8.83 8.09 10.91
CA VAL A 111 8.46 7.95 12.32
C VAL A 111 9.26 6.80 12.92
N LEU A 112 10.35 7.10 13.63
CA LEU A 112 11.29 6.08 14.11
C LEU A 112 11.68 6.31 15.57
N ASP A 113 11.60 5.27 16.40
CA ASP A 113 12.01 5.32 17.81
C ASP A 113 13.54 5.23 17.98
N HIS A 114 14.08 5.88 19.01
CA HIS A 114 15.51 5.87 19.34
C HIS A 114 16.08 4.46 19.53
N GLY A 115 15.29 3.53 20.06
CA GLY A 115 15.71 2.15 20.23
C GLY A 115 16.13 1.47 18.92
N TYR A 116 15.68 1.97 17.76
CA TYR A 116 16.06 1.43 16.47
C TYR A 116 17.53 1.75 16.16
N ALA A 117 17.94 3.00 16.41
CA ALA A 117 19.33 3.42 16.30
C ALA A 117 20.23 2.70 17.31
N GLU A 118 19.77 2.52 18.56
CA GLU A 118 20.50 1.79 19.60
C GLU A 118 20.72 0.31 19.22
N GLN A 119 19.69 -0.35 18.69
CA GLN A 119 19.78 -1.73 18.21
C GLN A 119 20.74 -1.84 17.03
N TYR A 120 20.67 -0.91 16.07
CA TYR A 120 21.60 -0.86 14.95
C TYR A 120 23.05 -0.70 15.42
N GLU A 121 23.31 0.26 16.32
CA GLU A 121 24.66 0.51 16.85
C GLU A 121 25.21 -0.71 17.59
N LYS A 122 24.38 -1.37 18.40
CA LYS A 122 24.76 -2.61 19.09
C LYS A 122 25.10 -3.75 18.12
N GLN A 123 24.35 -3.89 17.03
CA GLN A 123 24.55 -4.97 16.05
C GLN A 123 25.77 -4.71 15.15
N ASN A 124 26.04 -3.44 14.81
CA ASN A 124 27.05 -3.08 13.81
C ASN A 124 28.33 -2.49 14.42
N GLY A 125 28.35 -2.22 15.73
CA GLY A 125 29.49 -1.61 16.43
C GLY A 125 29.74 -0.15 16.09
N LYS A 126 28.83 0.49 15.36
CA LYS A 126 28.90 1.91 14.97
C LYS A 126 27.51 2.49 14.77
N ARG A 127 27.38 3.81 14.98
CA ARG A 127 26.16 4.56 14.64
C ARG A 127 25.85 4.48 13.14
N SER A 128 24.56 4.61 12.82
CA SER A 128 24.12 4.71 11.43
C SER A 128 24.62 5.98 10.77
N ASP A 129 25.02 5.86 9.52
CA ASP A 129 25.34 6.95 8.59
C ASP A 129 24.26 7.13 7.50
N TRP A 130 23.20 6.31 7.52
CA TRP A 130 22.17 6.28 6.48
C TRP A 130 20.73 6.52 7.00
N PHE A 131 20.52 6.62 8.32
CA PHE A 131 19.25 7.06 8.92
C PHE A 131 19.45 7.78 10.26
N THR A 132 18.46 8.56 10.67
CA THR A 132 18.30 9.06 12.05
C THR A 132 16.92 8.74 12.61
N THR A 133 16.66 9.13 13.87
CA THR A 133 15.36 8.95 14.55
C THR A 133 14.68 10.28 14.88
N HIS A 134 15.16 11.38 14.29
CA HIS A 134 14.72 12.75 14.64
C HIS A 134 13.99 13.48 13.51
N GLY A 135 13.36 12.73 12.60
CA GLY A 135 12.58 13.26 11.49
C GLY A 135 13.37 13.33 10.18
N ASP A 136 13.73 12.17 9.63
CA ASP A 136 14.27 12.09 8.28
C ASP A 136 13.15 12.31 7.25
N VAL A 137 13.48 12.87 6.08
CA VAL A 137 12.55 13.03 4.96
C VAL A 137 13.20 12.52 3.68
N PHE A 138 12.52 11.66 2.92
CA PHE A 138 13.11 11.01 1.75
C PHE A 138 12.06 10.48 0.77
N PRO A 139 12.39 10.38 -0.54
CA PRO A 139 11.50 9.77 -1.52
C PRO A 139 11.59 8.24 -1.44
N ILE A 140 10.45 7.57 -1.63
CA ILE A 140 10.34 6.10 -1.64
C ILE A 140 9.75 5.57 -2.94
N HIS A 141 10.25 4.40 -3.35
CA HIS A 141 9.69 3.56 -4.42
C HIS A 141 9.44 4.26 -5.76
N GLY A 142 10.47 4.93 -6.27
CA GLY A 142 10.47 5.59 -7.57
C GLY A 142 9.98 7.04 -7.54
N ALA A 143 9.64 7.57 -6.36
CA ALA A 143 9.53 9.01 -6.15
C ALA A 143 10.91 9.67 -6.21
N THR A 144 10.94 10.99 -6.45
CA THR A 144 12.17 11.80 -6.42
C THR A 144 12.00 13.03 -5.54
N MET A 145 13.11 13.47 -4.94
CA MET A 145 13.19 14.69 -4.14
C MET A 145 14.66 15.13 -4.08
N LYS A 146 14.89 16.44 -4.03
CA LYS A 146 16.18 17.04 -3.70
C LYS A 146 16.21 17.40 -2.21
N PRO A 147 17.06 16.75 -1.38
CA PRO A 147 17.05 16.97 0.06
C PRO A 147 17.66 18.31 0.46
N PHE A 148 17.14 18.89 1.56
CA PHE A 148 17.78 20.02 2.23
C PHE A 148 18.91 19.56 3.14
N GLY A 149 19.91 20.44 3.33
CA GLY A 149 20.89 20.34 4.39
C GLY A 149 21.73 19.05 4.37
N ARG A 150 22.02 18.51 5.56
CA ARG A 150 22.76 17.25 5.73
C ARG A 150 21.92 16.10 5.18
N HIS A 151 22.50 15.25 4.32
CA HIS A 151 21.77 14.15 3.68
C HIS A 151 22.66 12.96 3.37
N SER A 152 22.03 11.81 3.12
CA SER A 152 22.65 10.61 2.54
C SER A 152 21.80 10.15 1.35
N GLY A 153 22.36 10.21 0.14
CA GLY A 153 21.57 10.05 -1.09
C GLY A 153 20.42 11.07 -1.14
N ASN A 154 19.19 10.60 -1.34
CA ASN A 154 18.00 11.47 -1.38
C ASN A 154 17.32 11.65 -0.01
N ARG A 155 17.94 11.16 1.08
CA ARG A 155 17.39 11.27 2.44
C ARG A 155 17.96 12.48 3.16
N SER A 156 17.09 13.46 3.45
CA SER A 156 17.42 14.62 4.29
C SER A 156 17.43 14.21 5.76
N PHE A 157 18.50 14.58 6.46
CA PHE A 157 18.66 14.37 7.89
C PHE A 157 18.35 15.65 8.67
N PRO A 158 17.85 15.52 9.91
CA PRO A 158 17.49 16.66 10.74
C PRO A 158 18.71 17.49 11.14
N SER A 159 18.56 18.81 11.09
CA SER A 159 19.55 19.77 11.59
C SER A 159 19.70 19.71 13.11
N GLU A 160 18.66 19.25 13.83
CA GLU A 160 18.66 19.11 15.29
C GLU A 160 17.93 17.82 15.73
N GLU A 161 18.43 17.18 16.78
CA GLU A 161 17.84 15.96 17.36
C GLU A 161 16.70 16.31 18.33
N ARG A 162 15.43 16.16 17.90
CA ARG A 162 14.27 16.68 18.66
C ARG A 162 13.16 15.68 18.99
N SER A 163 13.10 14.52 18.33
CA SER A 163 12.17 13.45 18.73
C SER A 163 12.43 12.95 20.16
N LYS A 164 11.40 12.40 20.78
CA LYS A 164 11.39 11.73 22.09
C LYS A 164 11.25 10.22 21.89
N ARG A 165 11.65 9.45 22.91
CA ARG A 165 11.57 7.99 22.95
C ARG A 165 10.15 7.49 23.19
N SER A 166 9.88 6.25 22.81
CA SER A 166 8.68 5.50 23.20
C SER A 166 8.51 5.48 24.73
N PRO A 167 7.29 5.69 25.26
CA PRO A 167 6.02 5.96 24.58
C PRO A 167 5.62 7.45 24.59
N GLU A 168 6.58 8.37 24.61
CA GLU A 168 6.31 9.80 24.63
C GLU A 168 5.74 10.30 23.30
N TRP A 169 4.87 11.30 23.37
CA TRP A 169 4.29 11.93 22.19
C TRP A 169 5.27 12.90 21.53
N ASN A 170 5.41 12.74 20.23
CA ASN A 170 6.09 13.64 19.31
C ASN A 170 5.06 14.37 18.46
N HIS A 171 5.30 15.64 18.16
CA HIS A 171 4.48 16.45 17.27
C HIS A 171 5.25 16.75 16.00
N TYR A 172 4.63 16.43 14.86
CA TYR A 172 5.08 16.82 13.54
C TYR A 172 4.17 17.90 12.98
N ARG A 173 4.78 18.94 12.42
CA ARG A 173 4.13 19.89 11.52
C ARG A 173 4.84 19.83 10.18
N ILE A 174 4.11 19.43 9.16
CA ILE A 174 4.60 19.17 7.81
C ILE A 174 3.99 20.21 6.88
N VAL A 175 4.83 21.06 6.30
CA VAL A 175 4.41 22.10 5.35
C VAL A 175 4.77 21.67 3.95
N CYS A 176 3.75 21.53 3.11
CA CYS A 176 3.86 21.07 1.74
C CYS A 176 3.35 22.15 0.78
N THR A 177 4.25 22.68 -0.06
CA THR A 177 3.91 23.75 -1.03
C THR A 177 4.69 23.57 -2.32
N ASN A 178 4.00 23.40 -3.45
CA ASN A 178 4.57 23.42 -4.79
C ASN A 178 5.77 22.46 -4.99
N GLY A 179 5.70 21.25 -4.41
CA GLY A 179 6.78 20.25 -4.47
C GLY A 179 7.90 20.45 -3.44
N VAL A 180 7.71 21.37 -2.49
CA VAL A 180 8.55 21.53 -1.30
C VAL A 180 7.89 20.89 -0.09
N VAL A 181 8.66 20.12 0.67
CA VAL A 181 8.29 19.58 1.99
C VAL A 181 9.23 20.13 3.06
N ARG A 182 8.67 20.63 4.16
CA ARG A 182 9.39 21.05 5.37
C ARG A 182 8.82 20.34 6.57
N LEU A 183 9.69 19.71 7.35
CA LEU A 183 9.33 19.02 8.58
C LEU A 183 9.78 19.81 9.80
N GLU A 184 8.81 20.12 10.65
CA GLU A 184 9.02 20.55 12.03
C GLU A 184 8.83 19.37 12.98
N VAL A 185 9.80 19.17 13.89
CA VAL A 185 9.74 18.18 14.96
C VAL A 185 9.77 18.89 16.30
N ASN A 186 8.69 18.73 17.09
CA ASN A 186 8.57 19.29 18.44
C ASN A 186 8.93 20.79 18.50
N GLY A 187 8.37 21.61 17.62
CA GLY A 187 8.52 23.08 17.66
C GLY A 187 9.64 23.66 16.80
N LYS A 188 10.37 22.85 16.02
CA LYS A 188 11.49 23.33 15.20
C LYS A 188 11.59 22.63 13.84
N GLU A 189 11.70 23.41 12.76
CA GLU A 189 12.01 22.88 11.43
C GLU A 189 13.40 22.27 11.42
N VAL A 190 13.50 20.98 11.04
CA VAL A 190 14.75 20.22 11.09
C VAL A 190 15.17 19.64 9.75
N SER A 191 14.25 19.26 8.87
CA SER A 191 14.57 18.55 7.62
C SER A 191 13.52 18.82 6.54
N GLY A 192 13.79 18.34 5.32
CA GLY A 192 12.87 18.47 4.21
C GLY A 192 13.54 18.35 2.86
N GLY A 193 12.83 18.77 1.82
CA GLY A 193 13.35 18.79 0.46
C GLY A 193 12.48 19.57 -0.49
N GLU A 194 12.97 19.72 -1.71
CA GLU A 194 12.32 20.39 -2.83
C GLU A 194 12.36 19.51 -4.08
N ASP A 195 11.83 20.01 -5.19
CA ASP A 195 11.80 19.30 -6.46
C ASP A 195 11.18 17.90 -6.36
N CYS A 196 10.15 17.76 -5.52
CA CYS A 196 9.37 16.52 -5.45
C CYS A 196 8.62 16.31 -6.78
N ASP A 197 8.63 15.07 -7.27
CA ASP A 197 7.94 14.74 -8.52
C ASP A 197 6.42 14.84 -8.38
N TYR A 198 5.83 14.25 -7.35
CA TYR A 198 4.44 14.49 -7.02
C TYR A 198 4.32 15.69 -6.10
N ARG A 199 3.38 16.57 -6.44
CA ARG A 199 2.99 17.78 -5.69
C ARG A 199 1.53 17.73 -5.28
N LYS A 200 0.82 16.70 -5.74
CA LYS A 200 -0.54 16.36 -5.36
C LYS A 200 -0.69 14.85 -5.30
N GLY A 201 -1.20 14.33 -4.18
CA GLY A 201 -1.36 12.90 -3.97
C GLY A 201 -1.96 12.57 -2.61
N TYR A 202 -1.99 11.29 -2.25
CA TYR A 202 -2.60 10.85 -1.00
C TYR A 202 -1.68 11.07 0.20
N LEU A 203 -2.25 11.38 1.35
CA LEU A 203 -1.56 11.28 2.64
C LEU A 203 -1.76 9.88 3.20
N ALA A 204 -0.75 9.29 3.83
CA ALA A 204 -0.89 7.99 4.47
C ALA A 204 -0.09 7.84 5.77
N LEU A 205 -0.56 6.96 6.63
CA LEU A 205 0.14 6.48 7.82
C LEU A 205 0.64 5.07 7.53
N GLU A 206 1.87 4.77 7.94
CA GLU A 206 2.50 3.50 7.64
C GLU A 206 2.36 2.49 8.79
N SER A 207 2.16 1.22 8.41
CA SER A 207 2.36 0.06 9.26
C SER A 207 3.70 -0.57 8.93
N GLU A 208 4.67 -0.58 9.86
CA GLU A 208 5.98 -1.20 9.63
C GLU A 208 6.62 -1.79 10.90
N GLY A 209 6.31 -3.05 11.19
CA GLY A 209 7.05 -3.86 12.17
C GLY A 209 6.71 -3.61 13.65
N ALA A 210 6.17 -2.45 14.02
CA ALA A 210 5.87 -2.13 15.42
C ALA A 210 4.56 -1.36 15.64
N PRO A 211 3.90 -1.53 16.81
CA PRO A 211 2.72 -0.75 17.13
C PRO A 211 3.02 0.75 17.27
N VAL A 212 2.15 1.56 16.67
CA VAL A 212 2.23 3.03 16.66
C VAL A 212 0.82 3.61 16.82
N GLU A 213 0.73 4.73 17.53
CA GLU A 213 -0.51 5.48 17.68
C GLU A 213 -0.36 6.88 17.12
N PHE A 214 -1.44 7.36 16.49
CA PHE A 214 -1.54 8.70 15.94
C PHE A 214 -2.77 9.42 16.50
N ARG A 215 -2.62 10.70 16.82
CA ARG A 215 -3.72 11.55 17.29
C ARG A 215 -3.55 12.98 16.83
N ASN A 216 -4.60 13.78 17.02
CA ASN A 216 -4.63 15.20 16.64
C ASN A 216 -4.25 15.44 15.17
N LEU A 217 -4.61 14.51 14.27
CA LEU A 217 -4.37 14.67 12.84
C LEU A 217 -5.31 15.75 12.30
N ARG A 218 -4.73 16.87 11.88
CA ARG A 218 -5.47 18.00 11.31
C ARG A 218 -4.71 18.60 10.14
N ILE A 219 -5.45 19.15 9.18
CA ILE A 219 -4.90 19.67 7.94
C ILE A 219 -5.47 21.05 7.64
N LYS A 220 -4.62 21.92 7.11
CA LYS A 220 -5.00 23.20 6.51
C LYS A 220 -4.59 23.17 5.05
N GLU A 221 -5.56 23.05 4.15
CA GLU A 221 -5.30 23.18 2.71
C GLU A 221 -4.88 24.63 2.39
N LEU A 222 -3.83 24.78 1.60
CA LEU A 222 -3.31 26.05 1.14
C LEU A 222 -3.76 26.29 -0.31
N PRO A 223 -3.68 27.54 -0.83
CA PRO A 223 -4.03 27.82 -2.21
C PRO A 223 -3.36 26.85 -3.19
N SER A 224 -4.15 26.27 -4.09
CA SER A 224 -3.66 25.41 -5.16
C SER A 224 -2.79 26.22 -6.12
N SER A 225 -1.75 25.57 -6.63
CA SER A 225 -0.91 26.12 -7.71
C SER A 225 -1.33 25.65 -9.10
N GLY A 226 -2.40 24.85 -9.20
CA GLY A 226 -2.81 24.22 -10.45
C GLY A 226 -1.84 23.12 -10.88
N THR A 227 -1.42 22.26 -9.95
CA THR A 227 -0.47 21.16 -10.24
C THR A 227 -0.88 20.37 -11.49
N ALA A 228 0.06 20.25 -12.43
CA ALA A 228 -0.14 19.56 -13.70
C ALA A 228 -0.28 18.04 -13.52
N PRO A 229 -0.94 17.32 -14.45
CA PRO A 229 -1.18 15.88 -14.34
C PRO A 229 0.09 15.04 -14.14
N GLU A 230 1.21 15.41 -14.77
CA GLU A 230 2.51 14.72 -14.65
C GLU A 230 3.12 14.82 -13.24
N PHE A 231 2.72 15.82 -12.46
CA PHE A 231 3.12 16.00 -11.06
C PHE A 231 2.02 15.60 -10.07
N THR A 232 0.99 14.89 -10.55
CA THR A 232 -0.13 14.41 -9.74
C THR A 232 -0.09 12.90 -9.65
N ALA A 233 -0.20 12.37 -8.43
CA ALA A 233 -0.29 10.93 -8.23
C ALA A 233 -1.52 10.35 -8.96
N PRO A 234 -1.47 9.09 -9.44
CA PRO A 234 -2.62 8.43 -10.05
C PRO A 234 -3.84 8.47 -9.14
N LEU A 235 -5.03 8.65 -9.73
CA LEU A 235 -6.28 8.58 -8.99
C LEU A 235 -6.57 7.14 -8.57
N ASP A 236 -7.13 6.98 -7.37
CA ASP A 236 -7.69 5.72 -6.91
C ASP A 236 -8.77 5.24 -7.88
N GLN A 237 -8.62 3.99 -8.27
CA GLN A 237 -9.45 3.29 -9.25
C GLN A 237 -10.45 2.35 -8.58
N GLY A 238 -10.54 2.36 -7.23
CA GLY A 238 -11.42 1.51 -6.46
C GLY A 238 -10.82 0.14 -6.15
N TRP A 239 -9.49 0.06 -6.05
CA TRP A 239 -8.80 -1.21 -5.76
C TRP A 239 -9.04 -1.64 -4.31
N ARG A 240 -9.32 -2.92 -4.10
CA ARG A 240 -9.29 -3.57 -2.78
C ARG A 240 -8.29 -4.71 -2.76
N GLY A 241 -7.64 -4.93 -1.62
CA GLY A 241 -6.72 -6.05 -1.43
C GLY A 241 -7.45 -7.40 -1.44
N LEU A 242 -6.87 -8.40 -2.11
CA LEU A 242 -7.28 -9.81 -2.04
C LEU A 242 -6.47 -10.61 -1.02
N PHE A 243 -5.33 -10.08 -0.58
CA PHE A 243 -4.42 -10.74 0.34
C PHE A 243 -4.23 -9.88 1.58
N THR A 244 -4.32 -10.49 2.76
CA THR A 244 -4.24 -9.79 4.04
C THR A 244 -2.82 -9.38 4.41
N GLY A 245 -1.80 -9.89 3.69
CA GLY A 245 -0.39 -9.75 4.07
C GLY A 245 0.04 -10.68 5.21
N LEU A 246 -0.90 -11.40 5.84
CA LEU A 246 -0.63 -12.22 7.03
C LEU A 246 -0.97 -13.70 6.81
N ASP A 247 -2.02 -13.98 6.06
CA ASP A 247 -2.62 -15.32 5.96
C ASP A 247 -3.49 -15.47 4.71
N PHE A 248 -4.08 -16.66 4.58
CA PHE A 248 -4.98 -17.02 3.48
C PHE A 248 -6.46 -16.72 3.77
N ARG A 249 -6.81 -15.79 4.68
CA ARG A 249 -8.22 -15.36 4.81
C ARG A 249 -8.70 -14.78 3.48
N GLY A 250 -9.89 -15.20 3.05
CA GLY A 250 -10.42 -14.89 1.71
C GLY A 250 -9.97 -15.87 0.63
N TRP A 251 -9.29 -16.95 0.99
CA TRP A 251 -8.84 -18.01 0.08
C TRP A 251 -9.25 -19.40 0.57
N LYS A 252 -9.67 -20.25 -0.37
CA LYS A 252 -9.98 -21.66 -0.14
C LYS A 252 -8.66 -22.43 0.02
N THR A 253 -8.50 -23.10 1.16
CA THR A 253 -7.33 -23.91 1.45
C THR A 253 -7.70 -25.37 1.73
N ASN A 254 -6.77 -26.27 1.43
CA ASN A 254 -6.85 -27.70 1.69
C ASN A 254 -5.44 -28.26 1.99
N ALA A 255 -5.32 -29.57 2.25
CA ALA A 255 -4.02 -30.19 2.55
C ALA A 255 -2.97 -29.99 1.43
N ALA A 256 -3.39 -30.08 0.17
CA ALA A 256 -2.51 -29.87 -0.98
C ALA A 256 -2.05 -28.40 -1.09
N THR A 257 -2.97 -27.43 -0.93
CA THR A 257 -2.57 -26.01 -0.94
C THR A 257 -1.61 -25.70 0.21
N MET A 258 -1.88 -26.19 1.42
CA MET A 258 -1.02 -25.95 2.59
C MET A 258 0.33 -26.67 2.50
N ALA A 259 0.43 -27.74 1.70
CA ALA A 259 1.69 -28.39 1.41
C ALA A 259 2.56 -27.57 0.44
N ARG A 260 1.96 -26.77 -0.45
CA ARG A 260 2.64 -26.09 -1.56
C ARG A 260 2.83 -24.58 -1.34
N TRP A 261 1.84 -23.92 -0.75
CA TRP A 261 1.77 -22.47 -0.55
C TRP A 261 1.99 -22.09 0.91
N ARG A 262 2.63 -20.94 1.13
CA ARG A 262 2.83 -20.36 2.46
C ARG A 262 2.92 -18.84 2.37
N VAL A 263 2.57 -18.18 3.47
CA VAL A 263 2.80 -16.75 3.64
C VAL A 263 4.17 -16.54 4.28
N VAL A 264 4.99 -15.64 3.72
CA VAL A 264 6.32 -15.30 4.24
C VAL A 264 6.51 -13.77 4.20
N GLY A 265 6.24 -13.11 5.33
CA GLY A 265 6.03 -11.67 5.35
C GLY A 265 4.83 -11.31 4.48
N GLU A 266 4.92 -10.22 3.72
CA GLU A 266 3.87 -9.69 2.85
C GLU A 266 3.76 -10.43 1.50
N ARG A 267 4.23 -11.68 1.44
CA ARG A 267 4.33 -12.47 0.22
C ARG A 267 3.62 -13.80 0.34
N ILE A 268 2.96 -14.20 -0.73
CA ILE A 268 2.52 -15.58 -0.98
C ILE A 268 3.62 -16.30 -1.75
N LEU A 269 4.15 -17.38 -1.18
CA LEU A 269 5.21 -18.18 -1.77
C LEU A 269 4.68 -19.56 -2.17
N LEU A 270 4.80 -19.88 -3.45
CA LEU A 270 4.74 -21.25 -3.97
C LEU A 270 6.15 -21.85 -3.95
N LYS A 271 6.31 -23.04 -3.36
CA LYS A 271 7.57 -23.77 -3.40
C LYS A 271 7.75 -24.53 -4.72
N ASP A 272 8.99 -24.73 -5.17
CA ASP A 272 9.28 -25.64 -6.28
C ASP A 272 8.83 -27.09 -5.98
N GLY A 273 8.38 -27.82 -7.01
CA GLY A 273 8.01 -29.23 -6.94
C GLY A 273 7.17 -29.68 -8.14
N GLU A 274 6.45 -30.79 -7.99
CA GLU A 274 5.53 -31.28 -9.02
C GLU A 274 4.24 -30.45 -9.03
N ALA A 275 3.75 -30.14 -10.23
CA ALA A 275 2.52 -29.38 -10.39
C ALA A 275 1.32 -30.20 -9.87
N GLU A 276 0.53 -29.61 -8.98
CA GLU A 276 -0.63 -30.26 -8.39
C GLU A 276 -1.89 -29.42 -8.58
N ALA A 277 -2.79 -29.86 -9.45
CA ALA A 277 -4.03 -29.11 -9.75
C ALA A 277 -4.89 -28.86 -8.49
N GLY A 278 -4.92 -29.83 -7.57
CA GLY A 278 -5.60 -29.73 -6.28
C GLY A 278 -4.99 -28.72 -5.31
N ALA A 279 -3.76 -28.26 -5.57
CA ALA A 279 -3.08 -27.22 -4.83
C ALA A 279 -3.28 -25.82 -5.43
N THR A 280 -4.17 -25.63 -6.41
CA THR A 280 -4.55 -24.28 -6.86
C THR A 280 -5.18 -23.50 -5.72
N LEU A 281 -4.67 -22.30 -5.43
CA LEU A 281 -5.16 -21.45 -4.35
C LEU A 281 -6.26 -20.54 -4.91
N TRP A 282 -7.51 -20.83 -4.54
CA TRP A 282 -8.70 -20.14 -5.05
C TRP A 282 -9.17 -19.05 -4.10
N THR A 283 -9.66 -17.94 -4.64
CA THR A 283 -10.42 -16.98 -3.84
C THR A 283 -11.68 -17.63 -3.27
N ASP A 284 -12.08 -17.22 -2.07
CA ASP A 284 -13.37 -17.59 -1.48
C ASP A 284 -14.54 -16.99 -2.27
N GLU A 285 -14.32 -15.81 -2.84
CA GLU A 285 -15.28 -15.03 -3.60
C GLU A 285 -15.23 -15.33 -5.11
N ASP A 286 -16.38 -15.21 -5.76
CA ASP A 286 -16.54 -15.30 -7.21
C ASP A 286 -16.62 -13.91 -7.85
N PHE A 287 -15.94 -13.75 -8.98
CA PHE A 287 -15.83 -12.48 -9.70
C PHE A 287 -16.60 -12.47 -11.00
N GLY A 288 -17.20 -11.30 -11.27
CA GLY A 288 -17.82 -10.90 -12.53
C GLY A 288 -16.79 -10.32 -13.49
N ASP A 289 -17.20 -9.31 -14.24
CA ASP A 289 -16.25 -8.42 -14.89
C ASP A 289 -15.39 -7.74 -13.81
N ALA A 290 -14.09 -7.84 -13.97
CA ALA A 290 -13.14 -7.44 -12.94
C ALA A 290 -11.77 -7.14 -13.53
N GLU A 291 -10.98 -6.37 -12.81
CA GLU A 291 -9.54 -6.28 -13.00
C GLU A 291 -8.80 -6.80 -11.78
N LEU A 292 -7.70 -7.50 -12.03
CA LEU A 292 -6.81 -8.06 -11.03
C LEU A 292 -5.41 -7.46 -11.20
N ILE A 293 -4.83 -6.97 -10.11
CA ILE A 293 -3.39 -6.67 -10.01
C ILE A 293 -2.73 -7.78 -9.21
N LEU A 294 -1.56 -8.21 -9.67
CA LEU A 294 -0.62 -9.02 -8.88
C LEU A 294 0.82 -8.69 -9.27
N ASP A 295 1.69 -8.58 -8.29
CA ASP A 295 3.14 -8.53 -8.52
C ASP A 295 3.69 -9.94 -8.41
N CYS A 296 4.32 -10.43 -9.47
CA CYS A 296 4.81 -11.80 -9.57
C CYS A 296 6.32 -11.86 -9.81
N ARG A 297 6.98 -12.80 -9.14
CA ARG A 297 8.39 -13.13 -9.34
C ARG A 297 8.60 -14.66 -9.29
N PRO A 298 8.79 -15.33 -10.44
CA PRO A 298 9.19 -16.73 -10.48
C PRO A 298 10.53 -16.99 -9.78
N THR A 299 10.72 -18.17 -9.20
CA THR A 299 12.04 -18.59 -8.69
C THR A 299 13.02 -18.78 -9.85
N LYS A 300 14.29 -18.44 -9.62
CA LYS A 300 15.37 -18.72 -10.58
C LYS A 300 15.57 -20.23 -10.66
N GLN A 301 15.50 -20.78 -11.87
CA GLN A 301 15.79 -22.19 -12.11
C GLN A 301 17.29 -22.44 -12.29
N ALA A 302 17.72 -23.67 -12.08
CA ALA A 302 19.09 -24.10 -12.40
C ALA A 302 19.40 -23.90 -13.90
N ASP A 303 20.66 -23.66 -14.23
CA ASP A 303 21.09 -23.35 -15.59
C ASP A 303 20.61 -24.42 -16.59
N GLY A 304 20.02 -23.97 -17.71
CA GLY A 304 19.49 -24.81 -18.77
C GLY A 304 18.04 -25.28 -18.60
N LYS A 305 17.39 -25.05 -17.45
CA LYS A 305 15.94 -25.29 -17.31
C LYS A 305 15.13 -24.07 -17.72
N GLN A 306 14.07 -24.30 -18.52
CA GLN A 306 13.10 -23.25 -18.83
C GLN A 306 12.29 -22.86 -17.60
N VAL A 307 12.05 -21.57 -17.44
CA VAL A 307 11.11 -21.03 -16.46
C VAL A 307 9.70 -21.28 -16.99
N ALA A 308 8.96 -22.15 -16.32
CA ALA A 308 7.53 -22.28 -16.48
C ALA A 308 6.86 -20.94 -16.15
N GLN A 309 5.94 -20.53 -17.01
CA GLN A 309 5.23 -19.27 -16.82
C GLN A 309 4.20 -19.41 -15.69
N PRO A 310 4.22 -18.50 -14.70
CA PRO A 310 3.14 -18.37 -13.74
C PRO A 310 1.80 -18.25 -14.45
N THR A 311 0.75 -18.79 -13.84
CA THR A 311 -0.58 -18.86 -14.46
C THR A 311 -1.62 -18.52 -13.41
N VAL A 312 -2.55 -17.65 -13.78
CA VAL A 312 -3.78 -17.41 -13.01
C VAL A 312 -4.93 -18.13 -13.71
N GLN A 313 -5.94 -18.54 -12.94
CA GLN A 313 -7.16 -19.12 -13.44
C GLN A 313 -8.32 -18.17 -13.20
N LEU A 314 -9.14 -17.96 -14.22
CA LEU A 314 -10.29 -17.04 -14.20
C LEU A 314 -11.59 -17.83 -14.28
N ARG A 315 -12.67 -17.27 -13.72
CA ARG A 315 -14.03 -17.86 -13.75
C ARG A 315 -14.06 -19.30 -13.23
N GLY A 316 -13.33 -19.55 -12.15
CA GLY A 316 -13.17 -20.87 -11.56
C GLY A 316 -14.44 -21.42 -10.92
N VAL A 317 -14.85 -22.63 -11.32
CA VAL A 317 -15.97 -23.37 -10.73
C VAL A 317 -15.57 -24.83 -10.55
N GLY A 318 -15.83 -25.41 -9.37
CA GLY A 318 -15.48 -26.81 -9.09
C GLY A 318 -13.98 -27.12 -9.19
N GLY A 319 -13.12 -26.15 -8.86
CA GLY A 319 -11.66 -26.30 -8.89
C GLY A 319 -11.03 -26.25 -10.29
N LYS A 320 -11.76 -25.77 -11.30
CA LYS A 320 -11.25 -25.58 -12.66
C LYS A 320 -11.64 -24.19 -13.18
N GLY A 321 -10.72 -23.51 -13.84
CA GLY A 321 -10.95 -22.20 -14.45
C GLY A 321 -10.16 -22.05 -15.74
N PHE A 322 -10.40 -20.95 -16.45
CA PHE A 322 -9.68 -20.62 -17.67
C PHE A 322 -8.27 -20.16 -17.34
N GLU A 323 -7.25 -20.82 -17.88
CA GLU A 323 -5.84 -20.52 -17.61
C GLU A 323 -5.35 -19.32 -18.41
N VAL A 324 -4.80 -18.33 -17.70
CA VAL A 324 -4.14 -17.15 -18.26
C VAL A 324 -2.69 -17.16 -17.80
N LYS A 325 -1.77 -17.29 -18.77
CA LYS A 325 -0.33 -17.26 -18.48
C LYS A 325 0.10 -15.82 -18.25
N LEU A 326 1.00 -15.61 -17.30
CA LEU A 326 1.59 -14.31 -17.00
C LEU A 326 2.83 -14.10 -17.89
N GLU A 327 2.60 -13.89 -19.19
CA GLU A 327 3.67 -13.67 -20.17
C GLU A 327 4.52 -12.44 -19.83
N GLY A 328 5.83 -12.63 -19.77
CA GLY A 328 6.79 -11.61 -19.36
C GLY A 328 7.27 -11.73 -17.92
N ALA A 329 6.76 -12.70 -17.14
CA ALA A 329 7.29 -13.00 -15.82
C ALA A 329 8.72 -13.58 -15.93
N VAL A 330 9.66 -13.00 -15.19
CA VAL A 330 11.08 -13.38 -15.19
C VAL A 330 11.62 -13.46 -13.77
N PRO A 331 12.57 -14.38 -13.50
CA PRO A 331 13.23 -14.42 -12.19
C PRO A 331 13.97 -13.12 -11.85
N GLY A 332 14.20 -12.91 -10.55
CA GLY A 332 15.01 -11.82 -10.02
C GLY A 332 14.19 -10.60 -9.59
N ASN A 333 13.47 -9.99 -10.52
CA ASN A 333 12.62 -8.82 -10.23
C ASN A 333 11.15 -9.21 -10.14
N TYR A 334 10.34 -8.37 -9.49
CA TYR A 334 8.88 -8.45 -9.60
C TYR A 334 8.41 -7.83 -10.91
N GLN A 335 7.36 -8.38 -11.49
CA GLN A 335 6.61 -7.79 -12.59
C GLN A 335 5.16 -7.58 -12.16
N ARG A 336 4.62 -6.39 -12.43
CA ARG A 336 3.22 -6.09 -12.15
C ARG A 336 2.37 -6.56 -13.31
N PHE A 337 1.43 -7.46 -13.03
CA PHE A 337 0.41 -7.89 -13.98
C PHE A 337 -0.91 -7.20 -13.70
N ILE A 338 -1.57 -6.75 -14.76
CA ILE A 338 -2.98 -6.33 -14.73
C ILE A 338 -3.74 -7.27 -15.66
N VAL A 339 -4.66 -8.04 -15.10
CA VAL A 339 -5.53 -8.95 -15.84
C VAL A 339 -6.95 -8.39 -15.81
N THR A 340 -7.42 -7.92 -16.95
CA THR A 340 -8.75 -7.35 -17.12
C THR A 340 -9.66 -8.38 -17.76
N VAL A 341 -10.83 -8.62 -17.17
CA VAL A 341 -11.90 -9.46 -17.72
C VAL A 341 -13.15 -8.62 -17.86
N LYS A 342 -13.60 -8.38 -19.09
CA LYS A 342 -14.81 -7.59 -19.37
C LYS A 342 -15.70 -8.31 -20.37
N GLY A 343 -16.88 -8.74 -19.93
CA GLY A 343 -17.70 -9.71 -20.63
C GLY A 343 -16.90 -10.99 -20.87
N ARG A 344 -16.56 -11.24 -22.14
CA ARG A 344 -15.70 -12.37 -22.54
C ARG A 344 -14.27 -11.97 -22.82
N GLU A 345 -13.99 -10.69 -23.07
CA GLU A 345 -12.66 -10.25 -23.44
C GLU A 345 -11.74 -10.31 -22.22
N ILE A 346 -10.54 -10.84 -22.42
CA ILE A 346 -9.43 -10.81 -21.48
C ILE A 346 -8.30 -9.97 -22.09
N VAL A 347 -7.77 -9.04 -21.30
CA VAL A 347 -6.56 -8.28 -21.62
C VAL A 347 -5.56 -8.48 -20.49
N VAL A 348 -4.32 -8.82 -20.84
CA VAL A 348 -3.22 -8.97 -19.87
C VAL A 348 -2.17 -7.92 -20.18
N LYS A 349 -1.78 -7.16 -19.16
CA LYS A 349 -0.63 -6.25 -19.20
C LYS A 349 0.45 -6.71 -18.24
N CYS A 350 1.70 -6.57 -18.64
CA CYS A 350 2.88 -6.75 -17.81
C CYS A 350 3.67 -5.42 -17.82
N ASN A 351 3.83 -4.79 -16.66
CA ASN A 351 4.45 -3.47 -16.51
C ASN A 351 3.88 -2.46 -17.54
N ASP A 352 2.55 -2.34 -17.53
CA ASP A 352 1.73 -1.46 -18.40
C ASP A 352 1.73 -1.78 -19.90
N LYS A 353 2.54 -2.73 -20.36
CA LYS A 353 2.53 -3.21 -21.74
C LYS A 353 1.55 -4.36 -21.92
N GLU A 354 0.62 -4.24 -22.86
CA GLU A 354 -0.25 -5.35 -23.27
C GLU A 354 0.59 -6.50 -23.82
N THR A 355 0.41 -7.69 -23.25
CA THR A 355 1.08 -8.93 -23.67
C THR A 355 0.12 -9.88 -24.35
N GLN A 356 -1.14 -9.91 -23.93
CA GLN A 356 -2.16 -10.80 -24.47
C GLN A 356 -3.52 -10.13 -24.55
N ARG A 357 -4.30 -10.54 -25.56
CA ARG A 357 -5.72 -10.23 -25.72
C ARG A 357 -6.43 -11.41 -26.37
N PHE A 358 -7.48 -11.91 -25.74
CA PHE A 358 -8.27 -13.04 -26.26
C PHE A 358 -9.62 -13.15 -25.55
N ASP A 359 -10.53 -13.95 -26.09
CA ASP A 359 -11.85 -14.17 -25.50
C ASP A 359 -11.92 -15.46 -24.67
N LEU A 360 -12.68 -15.39 -23.57
CA LEU A 360 -13.15 -16.56 -22.83
C LEU A 360 -13.99 -17.46 -23.72
N PRO A 361 -13.78 -18.79 -23.68
CA PRO A 361 -14.54 -19.73 -24.49
C PRO A 361 -16.04 -19.65 -24.16
N PRO A 362 -16.95 -19.98 -25.10
CA PRO A 362 -18.40 -19.89 -24.89
C PRO A 362 -18.92 -20.62 -23.64
N ILE A 363 -18.23 -21.68 -23.21
CA ILE A 363 -18.58 -22.49 -22.05
C ILE A 363 -18.12 -21.90 -20.71
N ALA A 364 -17.26 -20.87 -20.70
CA ALA A 364 -16.83 -20.23 -19.47
C ALA A 364 -18.02 -19.59 -18.74
N PRO A 365 -18.13 -19.77 -17.41
CA PRO A 365 -19.24 -19.21 -16.66
C PRO A 365 -19.15 -17.69 -16.55
N ALA A 366 -20.29 -17.03 -16.35
CA ALA A 366 -20.37 -15.57 -16.23
C ALA A 366 -19.77 -15.02 -14.94
N ARG A 367 -19.58 -15.88 -13.92
CA ARG A 367 -18.89 -15.58 -12.66
C ARG A 367 -18.12 -16.81 -12.17
N GLY A 368 -17.06 -16.60 -11.40
CA GLY A 368 -16.33 -17.65 -10.70
C GLY A 368 -15.08 -17.14 -10.02
N ALA A 369 -14.46 -17.99 -9.21
CA ALA A 369 -13.28 -17.63 -8.42
C ALA A 369 -12.05 -17.33 -9.30
N ILE A 370 -11.11 -16.57 -8.73
CA ILE A 370 -9.76 -16.39 -9.26
C ILE A 370 -8.84 -17.42 -8.59
N GLY A 371 -8.02 -18.12 -9.38
CA GLY A 371 -7.10 -19.15 -8.90
C GLY A 371 -5.64 -18.78 -9.16
N LEU A 372 -4.78 -18.97 -8.17
CA LEU A 372 -3.33 -18.96 -8.35
C LEU A 372 -2.89 -20.41 -8.59
N ARG A 373 -2.49 -20.72 -9.82
CA ARG A 373 -2.20 -22.10 -10.24
C ARG A 373 -0.87 -22.56 -9.69
N ASP A 374 -0.84 -23.77 -9.14
CA ASP A 374 0.41 -24.49 -8.90
C ASP A 374 0.91 -25.13 -10.21
N GLY A 375 1.85 -24.45 -10.85
CA GLY A 375 2.52 -24.94 -12.06
C GLY A 375 3.75 -25.80 -11.78
N GLY A 376 4.02 -26.17 -10.53
CA GLY A 376 5.21 -26.90 -10.10
C GLY A 376 6.42 -25.99 -9.84
N GLN A 377 6.67 -25.00 -10.70
CA GLN A 377 7.71 -24.02 -10.45
C GLN A 377 7.35 -23.07 -9.31
N GLY A 378 8.31 -22.82 -8.43
CA GLY A 378 8.18 -21.86 -7.34
C GLY A 378 8.00 -20.42 -7.85
N MET A 379 7.26 -19.63 -7.08
CA MET A 379 7.07 -18.21 -7.35
C MET A 379 6.73 -17.46 -6.07
N GLU A 380 7.03 -16.17 -6.08
CA GLU A 380 6.54 -15.23 -5.08
C GLU A 380 5.50 -14.30 -5.70
N LEU A 381 4.45 -14.04 -4.94
CA LEU A 381 3.38 -13.12 -5.28
C LEU A 381 3.21 -12.11 -4.13
N MET A 382 2.95 -10.85 -4.46
CA MET A 382 2.54 -9.83 -3.50
C MET A 382 1.66 -8.78 -4.18
N ASN A 383 1.10 -7.85 -3.40
CA ASN A 383 0.29 -6.75 -3.93
C ASN A 383 -0.88 -7.25 -4.80
N LEU A 384 -1.70 -8.14 -4.24
CA LEU A 384 -2.87 -8.69 -4.93
C LEU A 384 -4.07 -7.76 -4.70
N TYR A 385 -4.54 -7.11 -5.77
CA TYR A 385 -5.71 -6.23 -5.72
C TYR A 385 -6.76 -6.63 -6.74
N VAL A 386 -8.02 -6.34 -6.46
CA VAL A 386 -9.12 -6.51 -7.40
C VAL A 386 -10.02 -5.28 -7.41
N ARG A 387 -10.70 -5.06 -8.54
CA ARG A 387 -11.88 -4.19 -8.62
C ARG A 387 -12.91 -4.82 -9.56
N ASP A 388 -14.19 -4.66 -9.24
CA ASP A 388 -15.28 -4.99 -10.16
C ASP A 388 -15.40 -3.91 -11.25
N LEU A 389 -15.89 -4.29 -12.44
CA LEU A 389 -16.03 -3.42 -13.62
C LEU A 389 -17.49 -3.12 -14.02
#